data_AF-A0A4S8KZL5-F1
#
_entry.id   AF-A0A4S8KZL5-F1
#
_cell.length_a   1.000
_cell.length_b   1.000
_cell.length_c   1.000
_cell.angle_alpha   90.00
_cell.angle_beta   90.00
_cell.angle_gamma   90.00
#
_symmetry.space_group_name_H-M   'P 1'
#
loop_
_entity.id
_entity.type
_entity.pdbx_description
1 polymer ?
#
loop_
_entity_poly.entity_id
_entity_poly.type
_entity_poly.pdbx_seq_one_letter_code
_entity_poly.pdbx_strand_id
1 'polypeptide(L)'
;MTIALEELEGADRIVEVERILEKLKHDTVPQWDGNTDSIIRWLSKVNDLASYSPAVNQQLGSIVPRRLQGKAEVWYFSIPLGKHRKLEESWDQLRQEIMEYYMNQTWVDRTKKRARDTQYREAGHAKETPSDYFIVRKKDLLTAVFQMEDSEIIQDVMDSAPRNWHT
;
A
#
# COMPACT_ATOMS: atom_id res chain seq x y z
N MET A 1 -13.20 37.88 -32.80
CA MET A 1 -12.79 38.16 -31.40
C MET A 1 -13.54 37.18 -30.50
N THR A 2 -13.24 35.89 -30.64
CA THR A 2 -14.03 34.80 -30.01
C THR A 2 -13.15 33.68 -29.46
N ILE A 3 -11.89 33.57 -29.92
CA ILE A 3 -10.96 32.51 -29.52
C ILE A 3 -10.35 32.77 -28.11
N ALA A 4 -10.28 34.03 -27.66
CA ALA A 4 -9.65 34.39 -26.39
C ALA A 4 -10.51 34.08 -25.14
N LEU A 5 -11.81 33.84 -25.28
CA LEU A 5 -12.71 33.56 -24.14
C LEU A 5 -12.79 32.07 -23.80
N GLU A 6 -12.64 31.17 -24.78
CA GLU A 6 -12.63 29.71 -24.54
C GLU A 6 -11.32 29.23 -23.90
N GLU A 7 -10.17 29.85 -24.21
CA GLU A 7 -8.88 29.51 -23.58
C GLU A 7 -8.84 29.93 -22.09
N LEU A 8 -9.52 31.03 -21.73
CA LEU A 8 -9.61 31.50 -20.35
C LEU A 8 -10.55 30.64 -19.50
N GLU A 9 -11.68 30.14 -20.04
CA GLU A 9 -12.55 29.18 -19.34
C GLU A 9 -11.89 27.80 -19.15
N GLY A 10 -11.05 27.37 -20.11
CA GLY A 10 -10.29 26.13 -20.00
C GLY A 10 -9.20 26.20 -18.93
N ALA A 11 -8.47 27.32 -18.86
CA ALA A 11 -7.46 27.55 -17.84
C ALA A 11 -8.07 27.66 -16.44
N ASP A 12 -9.19 28.35 -16.28
CA ASP A 12 -9.86 28.52 -14.99
C ASP A 12 -10.44 27.18 -14.48
N ARG A 13 -10.93 26.30 -15.37
CA ARG A 13 -11.34 24.92 -15.01
C ARG A 13 -10.16 24.02 -14.67
N ILE A 14 -9.01 24.18 -15.32
CA ILE A 14 -7.79 23.42 -14.96
C ILE A 14 -7.28 23.87 -13.60
N VAL A 15 -7.25 25.18 -13.33
CA VAL A 15 -6.88 25.73 -12.03
C VAL A 15 -7.89 25.32 -10.94
N GLU A 16 -9.19 25.29 -11.24
CA GLU A 16 -10.24 24.83 -10.31
C GLU A 16 -10.11 23.31 -10.04
N VAL A 17 -9.78 22.49 -11.05
CA VAL A 17 -9.53 21.05 -10.87
C VAL A 17 -8.22 20.81 -10.10
N GLU A 18 -7.16 21.55 -10.38
CA GLU A 18 -5.91 21.56 -9.59
C GLU A 18 -6.17 21.99 -8.14
N ARG A 19 -7.02 23.01 -7.94
CA ARG A 19 -7.45 23.51 -6.62
C ARG A 19 -8.35 22.51 -5.88
N ILE A 20 -9.17 21.73 -6.60
CA ILE A 20 -9.98 20.64 -6.05
C ILE A 20 -9.10 19.43 -5.70
N LEU A 21 -8.02 19.18 -6.46
CA LEU A 21 -6.98 18.20 -6.14
C LEU A 21 -6.08 18.65 -4.96
N GLU A 22 -6.07 19.94 -4.62
CA GLU A 22 -5.22 20.54 -3.59
C GLU A 22 -5.61 20.19 -2.15
N LYS A 23 -6.80 19.59 -1.94
CA LYS A 23 -7.21 19.04 -0.65
C LYS A 23 -7.52 17.55 -0.78
N LEU A 24 -6.54 16.72 -0.45
CA LEU A 24 -6.76 15.30 -0.29
C LEU A 24 -7.90 15.10 0.74
N LYS A 25 -9.01 14.52 0.31
CA LYS A 25 -10.09 14.18 1.24
C LYS A 25 -9.54 13.14 2.21
N HIS A 26 -9.56 13.42 3.51
CA HIS A 26 -8.98 12.52 4.52
C HIS A 26 -9.54 11.09 4.44
N ASP A 27 -10.75 10.93 3.87
CA ASP A 27 -11.41 9.64 3.68
C ASP A 27 -10.89 8.79 2.53
N THR A 28 -10.16 9.34 1.57
CA THR A 28 -9.49 8.52 0.53
C THR A 28 -8.27 7.78 1.07
N VAL A 29 -7.72 8.20 2.22
CA VAL A 29 -6.59 7.52 2.84
C VAL A 29 -7.08 6.24 3.53
N PRO A 30 -6.56 5.06 3.13
CA PRO A 30 -6.97 3.78 3.71
C PRO A 30 -6.53 3.70 5.17
N GLN A 31 -7.37 3.09 6.01
CA GLN A 31 -7.08 2.84 7.42
C GLN A 31 -6.24 1.58 7.59
N TRP A 32 -5.43 1.53 8.65
CA TRP A 32 -4.62 0.37 8.99
C TRP A 32 -4.53 0.15 10.50
N ASP A 33 -4.72 -1.10 10.92
CA ASP A 33 -4.85 -1.53 12.31
C ASP A 33 -3.53 -2.03 12.94
N GLY A 34 -2.44 -2.06 12.16
CA GLY A 34 -1.17 -2.65 12.56
C GLY A 34 -1.03 -4.13 12.21
N ASN A 35 -1.95 -4.70 11.44
CA ASN A 35 -1.82 -6.06 10.95
C ASN A 35 -0.72 -6.18 9.89
N THR A 36 0.31 -6.96 10.19
CA THR A 36 1.47 -7.21 9.33
C THR A 36 1.14 -8.01 8.07
N ASP A 37 -0.02 -8.64 8.00
CA ASP A 37 -0.46 -9.41 6.83
C ASP A 37 -1.07 -8.50 5.76
N SER A 38 -1.68 -7.38 6.18
CA SER A 38 -2.30 -6.40 5.29
C SER A 38 -1.38 -5.21 4.97
N ILE A 39 -0.22 -5.11 5.64
CA ILE A 39 0.68 -3.95 5.56
C ILE A 39 1.18 -3.69 4.14
N ILE A 40 1.53 -4.74 3.38
CA ILE A 40 2.05 -4.60 2.01
C ILE A 40 0.99 -3.94 1.12
N ARG A 41 -0.23 -4.50 1.12
CA ARG A 41 -1.34 -4.00 0.31
C ARG A 41 -1.77 -2.60 0.74
N TRP A 42 -1.72 -2.31 2.05
CA TRP A 42 -1.99 -0.97 2.56
C TRP A 42 -0.92 0.03 2.09
N LEU A 43 0.37 -0.31 2.23
CA LEU A 43 1.49 0.52 1.77
C LEU A 43 1.40 0.81 0.27
N SER A 44 1.10 -0.19 -0.57
CA SER A 44 0.92 0.02 -2.01
C SER A 44 -0.17 1.04 -2.32
N LYS A 45 -1.34 0.94 -1.67
CA LYS A 45 -2.43 1.91 -1.86
C LYS A 45 -2.04 3.33 -1.47
N VAL A 46 -1.30 3.50 -0.37
CA VAL A 46 -0.83 4.83 0.06
C VAL A 46 0.28 5.34 -0.85
N ASN A 47 1.18 4.47 -1.33
CA ASN A 47 2.19 4.82 -2.33
C ASN A 47 1.57 5.28 -3.65
N ASP A 48 0.52 4.60 -4.12
CA ASP A 48 -0.21 5.00 -5.32
C ASP A 48 -0.74 6.43 -5.12
N LEU A 49 -1.36 6.73 -3.97
CA LEU A 49 -1.82 8.09 -3.63
C LEU A 49 -0.67 9.11 -3.58
N ALA A 50 0.47 8.74 -3.00
CA ALA A 50 1.65 9.60 -2.92
C ALA A 50 2.27 9.89 -4.29
N SER A 51 2.09 9.00 -5.27
CA SER A 51 2.63 9.15 -6.63
C SER A 51 1.89 10.19 -7.47
N TYR A 52 0.68 10.61 -7.08
CA TYR A 52 -0.10 11.60 -7.83
C TYR A 52 0.54 12.98 -7.86
N SER A 53 1.08 13.46 -6.72
CA SER A 53 1.81 14.73 -6.69
C SER A 53 2.71 14.87 -5.44
N PRO A 54 3.78 15.70 -5.52
CA PRO A 54 4.62 16.00 -4.36
C PRO A 54 3.84 16.64 -3.20
N ALA A 55 2.83 17.46 -3.51
CA ALA A 55 1.97 18.08 -2.50
C ALA A 55 1.14 17.03 -1.75
N VAL A 56 0.59 16.04 -2.46
CA VAL A 56 -0.14 14.92 -1.83
C VAL A 56 0.79 14.09 -0.94
N ASN A 57 2.02 13.82 -1.37
CA ASN A 57 3.01 13.12 -0.55
C ASN A 57 3.28 13.84 0.79
N GLN A 58 3.43 15.16 0.77
CA GLN A 58 3.58 15.95 2.00
C GLN A 58 2.32 15.91 2.88
N GLN A 59 1.14 16.10 2.28
CA GLN A 59 -0.13 16.05 3.02
C GLN A 59 -0.35 14.68 3.69
N LEU A 60 0.02 13.59 3.00
CA LEU A 60 -0.09 12.23 3.52
C LEU A 60 0.72 12.01 4.80
N GLY A 61 1.88 12.67 4.96
CA GLY A 61 2.67 12.61 6.20
C GLY A 61 1.87 13.02 7.44
N SER A 62 0.97 14.00 7.30
CA SER A 62 0.11 14.50 8.39
C SER A 62 -1.24 13.75 8.52
N ILE A 63 -1.74 13.18 7.43
CA ILE A 63 -3.06 12.54 7.37
C ILE A 63 -2.97 11.06 7.78
N VAL A 64 -1.96 10.34 7.32
CA VAL A 64 -1.82 8.89 7.56
C VAL A 64 -1.82 8.55 9.07
N PRO A 65 -1.10 9.27 9.95
CA PRO A 65 -1.14 8.97 11.38
C PRO A 65 -2.54 9.00 12.00
N ARG A 66 -3.42 9.87 11.48
CA ARG A 66 -4.82 10.01 11.95
C ARG A 66 -5.74 8.90 11.44
N ARG A 67 -5.26 8.08 10.51
CA ARG A 67 -5.99 6.95 9.91
C ARG A 67 -5.45 5.59 10.40
N LEU A 68 -4.40 5.61 11.21
CA LEU A 68 -3.95 4.44 11.95
C LEU A 68 -4.96 4.10 13.04
N GLN A 69 -5.12 2.82 13.31
CA GLN A 69 -6.01 2.27 14.33
C GLN A 69 -5.32 1.17 15.11
N GLY A 70 -5.86 0.83 16.27
CA GLY A 70 -5.46 -0.36 17.02
C GLY A 70 -3.97 -0.36 17.37
N LYS A 71 -3.24 -1.38 16.92
CA LYS A 71 -1.81 -1.53 17.26
C LYS A 71 -0.93 -0.50 16.55
N ALA A 72 -1.30 -0.08 15.33
CA ALA A 72 -0.56 0.93 14.58
C ALA A 72 -0.68 2.31 15.22
N GLU A 73 -1.87 2.64 15.74
CA GLU A 73 -2.09 3.90 16.46
C GLU A 73 -1.25 3.95 17.75
N VAL A 74 -1.30 2.89 18.57
CA VAL A 74 -0.51 2.78 19.80
C VAL A 74 0.98 2.88 19.50
N TRP A 75 1.45 2.24 18.43
CA TRP A 75 2.83 2.36 17.99
C TRP A 75 3.18 3.80 17.61
N TYR A 76 2.36 4.47 16.81
CA TYR A 76 2.64 5.84 16.38
C TYR A 76 2.76 6.79 17.58
N PHE A 77 1.86 6.70 18.56
CA PHE A 77 1.94 7.51 19.78
C PHE A 77 3.06 7.10 20.75
N SER A 78 3.71 5.96 20.53
CA SER A 78 4.91 5.56 21.28
C SER A 78 6.19 6.24 20.78
N ILE A 79 6.14 6.87 19.60
CA ILE A 79 7.28 7.58 19.01
C ILE A 79 7.51 8.90 19.79
N PRO A 80 8.77 9.28 20.08
CA PRO A 80 9.05 10.56 20.72
C PRO A 80 8.60 11.75 19.85
N LEU A 81 7.96 12.76 20.45
CA LEU A 81 7.47 13.98 19.77
C LEU A 81 8.53 14.68 18.91
N GLY A 82 9.82 14.61 19.29
CA GLY A 82 10.92 15.18 18.51
C GLY A 82 11.10 14.53 17.13
N LYS A 83 10.64 13.29 16.95
CA LYS A 83 10.68 12.55 15.68
C LYS A 83 9.39 12.75 14.86
N HIS A 84 8.26 13.04 15.50
CA HIS A 84 6.97 13.26 14.82
C HIS A 84 7.07 14.33 13.74
N ARG A 85 7.75 15.46 14.03
CA ARG A 85 7.89 16.56 13.08
C ARG A 85 8.53 16.12 11.76
N LYS A 86 9.52 15.22 11.81
CA LYS A 86 10.18 14.67 10.62
C LYS A 86 9.30 13.66 9.88
N LEU A 87 8.49 12.90 10.61
CA LEU A 87 7.58 11.93 10.02
C LEU A 87 6.37 12.61 9.35
N GLU A 88 5.96 13.76 9.85
CA GLU A 88 4.86 14.55 9.28
C GLU A 88 5.27 15.39 8.06
N GLU A 89 6.58 15.53 7.79
CA GLU A 89 7.11 16.30 6.64
C GLU A 89 6.80 15.64 5.29
N SER A 90 6.85 14.30 5.22
CA SER A 90 6.54 13.58 3.99
C SER A 90 6.12 12.14 4.26
N TRP A 91 5.31 11.60 3.35
CA TRP A 91 4.94 10.19 3.37
C TRP A 91 6.18 9.29 3.29
N ASP A 92 7.22 9.68 2.55
CA ASP A 92 8.42 8.86 2.40
C ASP A 92 9.15 8.61 3.73
N GLN A 93 9.23 9.63 4.60
CA GLN A 93 9.83 9.49 5.93
C GLN A 93 8.99 8.59 6.82
N LEU A 94 7.66 8.81 6.84
CA LEU A 94 6.74 7.98 7.61
C LEU A 94 6.74 6.52 7.14
N ARG A 95 6.76 6.30 5.82
CA ARG A 95 6.85 4.98 5.19
C ARG A 95 8.11 4.24 5.63
N GLN A 96 9.26 4.91 5.58
CA GLN A 96 10.52 4.30 5.99
C GLN A 96 10.49 3.85 7.45
N GLU A 97 9.95 4.68 8.34
CA GLU A 97 9.82 4.35 9.75
C GLU A 97 8.87 3.17 10.00
N ILE A 98 7.74 3.14 9.28
CA ILE A 98 6.77 2.01 9.34
C ILE A 98 7.45 0.72 8.87
N MET A 99 8.19 0.76 7.76
CA MET A 99 8.91 -0.39 7.24
C MET A 99 9.99 -0.88 8.22
N GLU A 100 10.75 0.03 8.82
CA GLU A 100 11.79 -0.35 9.78
C GLU A 100 11.23 -1.04 11.03
N TYR A 101 10.10 -0.56 11.54
CA TYR A 101 9.47 -1.15 12.72
C TYR A 101 8.74 -2.46 12.42
N TYR A 102 7.85 -2.47 11.41
CA TYR A 102 6.96 -3.60 11.13
C TYR A 102 7.54 -4.63 10.17
N MET A 103 8.43 -4.23 9.24
CA MET A 103 9.05 -5.11 8.24
C MET A 103 10.52 -5.43 8.60
N ASN A 104 10.77 -5.70 9.88
CA ASN A 104 12.07 -6.15 10.35
C ASN A 104 12.44 -7.56 9.84
N GLN A 105 13.67 -8.02 10.10
CA GLN A 105 14.15 -9.33 9.64
C GLN A 105 13.25 -10.50 10.07
N THR A 106 12.66 -10.44 11.27
CA THR A 106 11.73 -11.47 11.74
C THR A 106 10.45 -11.51 10.92
N TRP A 107 9.94 -10.35 10.50
CA TRP A 107 8.82 -10.28 9.58
C TRP A 107 9.21 -10.86 8.22
N VAL A 108 10.37 -10.49 7.68
CA VAL A 108 10.89 -11.04 6.41
C VAL A 108 10.93 -12.56 6.45
N ASP A 109 11.54 -13.15 7.49
CA ASP A 109 11.68 -14.60 7.61
C ASP A 109 10.32 -15.30 7.77
N ARG A 110 9.38 -14.70 8.51
CA ARG A 110 8.01 -15.20 8.66
C ARG A 110 7.26 -15.14 7.34
N THR A 111 7.38 -14.05 6.60
CA THR A 111 6.71 -13.86 5.31
C THR A 111 7.30 -14.79 4.25
N LYS A 112 8.62 -15.05 4.25
CA LYS A 112 9.24 -16.12 3.42
C LYS A 112 8.64 -17.48 3.71
N LYS A 113 8.54 -17.83 5.00
CA LYS A 113 7.96 -19.11 5.41
C LYS A 113 6.51 -19.21 4.96
N ARG A 114 5.71 -18.17 5.20
CA ARG A 114 4.31 -18.12 4.79
C ARG A 114 4.13 -18.21 3.27
N ALA A 115 4.98 -17.56 2.49
CA ALA A 115 4.94 -17.62 1.03
C ALA A 115 5.16 -19.05 0.52
N ARG A 116 6.10 -19.79 1.14
CA ARG A 116 6.38 -21.20 0.80
C ARG A 116 5.30 -22.17 1.25
N ASP A 117 4.76 -21.95 2.45
CA ASP A 117 3.78 -22.86 3.06
C ASP A 117 2.35 -22.63 2.54
N THR A 118 2.11 -21.51 1.84
CA THR A 118 0.81 -21.14 1.27
C THR A 118 0.40 -22.11 0.17
N GLN A 119 -0.75 -22.77 0.35
CA GLN A 119 -1.34 -23.70 -0.61
C GLN A 119 -2.78 -23.29 -0.95
N TYR A 120 -3.20 -23.62 -2.17
CA TYR A 120 -4.56 -23.38 -2.62
C TYR A 120 -5.56 -24.17 -1.77
N ARG A 121 -6.55 -23.47 -1.20
CA ARG A 121 -7.61 -24.04 -0.33
C ARG A 121 -7.10 -24.73 0.95
N GLU A 122 -6.19 -24.08 1.66
CA GLU A 122 -5.80 -24.50 3.01
C GLU A 122 -6.97 -24.43 4.02
N ALA A 123 -6.78 -25.02 5.20
CA ALA A 123 -7.77 -24.99 6.28
C ALA A 123 -8.13 -23.54 6.65
N GLY A 124 -9.41 -23.16 6.47
CA GLY A 124 -9.90 -21.79 6.63
C GLY A 124 -10.15 -21.04 5.31
N HIS A 125 -9.56 -21.51 4.20
CA HIS A 125 -9.67 -20.94 2.86
C HIS A 125 -10.28 -21.91 1.84
N ALA A 126 -11.11 -22.86 2.30
CA ALA A 126 -11.69 -23.91 1.45
C ALA A 126 -12.56 -23.40 0.28
N LYS A 127 -13.08 -22.17 0.37
CA LYS A 127 -13.90 -21.51 -0.66
C LYS A 127 -13.12 -20.49 -1.51
N GLU A 128 -11.80 -20.42 -1.33
CA GLU A 128 -10.95 -19.48 -2.06
C GLU A 128 -11.01 -19.73 -3.57
N THR A 129 -11.16 -18.65 -4.35
CA THR A 129 -11.10 -18.71 -5.80
C THR A 129 -9.65 -18.73 -6.28
N PRO A 130 -9.38 -19.25 -7.49
CA PRO A 130 -8.04 -19.21 -8.08
C PRO A 130 -7.40 -17.82 -8.07
N SER A 131 -8.21 -16.79 -8.36
CA SER A 131 -7.79 -15.39 -8.39
C SER A 131 -7.47 -14.85 -7.00
N ASP A 132 -8.25 -15.21 -5.97
CA ASP A 132 -7.98 -14.80 -4.59
C ASP A 132 -6.65 -15.38 -4.08
N TYR A 133 -6.40 -16.66 -4.38
CA TYR A 133 -5.15 -17.32 -4.02
C TYR A 133 -3.93 -16.69 -4.74
N PHE A 134 -4.03 -16.48 -6.05
CA PHE A 134 -2.96 -15.91 -6.85
C PHE A 134 -2.69 -14.44 -6.48
N ILE A 135 -3.73 -13.60 -6.53
CA ILE A 135 -3.61 -12.14 -6.42
C ILE A 135 -3.44 -11.71 -4.96
N VAL A 136 -4.31 -12.19 -4.06
CA VAL A 136 -4.42 -11.63 -2.70
C VAL A 136 -3.46 -12.30 -1.73
N ARG A 137 -3.11 -13.57 -1.93
CA ARG A 137 -2.26 -14.32 -1.00
C ARG A 137 -0.86 -14.53 -1.50
N LYS A 138 -0.68 -15.15 -2.66
CA LYS A 138 0.66 -15.63 -3.03
C LYS A 138 1.51 -14.54 -3.69
N LYS A 139 0.95 -13.75 -4.61
CA LYS A 139 1.67 -12.63 -5.26
C LYS A 139 2.13 -11.58 -4.25
N ASP A 140 1.23 -11.06 -3.41
CA ASP A 140 1.57 -10.01 -2.43
C ASP A 140 2.69 -10.45 -1.46
N LEU A 141 2.68 -11.72 -1.01
CA LEU A 141 3.73 -12.26 -0.13
C LEU A 141 5.08 -12.42 -0.86
N LEU A 142 5.06 -12.83 -2.14
CA LEU A 142 6.26 -13.04 -2.93
C LEU A 142 6.91 -11.69 -3.29
N THR A 143 6.15 -10.75 -3.84
CA THR A 143 6.65 -9.42 -4.23
C THR A 143 7.18 -8.62 -3.03
N ALA A 144 6.66 -8.88 -1.83
CA ALA A 144 7.09 -8.17 -0.63
C ALA A 144 8.44 -8.62 -0.06
N VAL A 145 8.89 -9.83 -0.39
CA VAL A 145 10.07 -10.43 0.25
C VAL A 145 11.12 -10.91 -0.74
N PHE A 146 10.71 -11.23 -1.95
CA PHE A 146 11.57 -11.66 -3.02
C PHE A 146 11.56 -10.59 -4.12
N GLN A 147 12.75 -10.16 -4.54
CA GLN A 147 12.92 -9.40 -5.78
C GLN A 147 12.86 -10.39 -6.94
N MET A 148 11.67 -10.94 -7.21
CA MET A 148 11.41 -11.88 -8.29
C MET A 148 10.72 -11.15 -9.44
N GLU A 149 11.08 -11.53 -10.66
CA GLU A 149 10.38 -11.06 -11.86
C GLU A 149 8.97 -11.69 -11.92
N ASP A 150 8.03 -11.01 -12.60
CA ASP A 150 6.65 -11.49 -12.71
C ASP A 150 6.55 -12.93 -13.25
N SER A 151 7.47 -13.33 -14.14
CA SER A 151 7.55 -14.70 -14.67
C SER A 151 7.92 -15.74 -13.61
N GLU A 152 8.85 -15.42 -12.71
CA GLU A 152 9.28 -16.30 -11.62
C GLU A 152 8.19 -16.42 -10.56
N ILE A 153 7.47 -15.34 -10.30
CA ILE A 153 6.29 -15.34 -9.42
C ILE A 153 5.21 -16.25 -10.01
N ILE A 154 4.91 -16.11 -11.30
CA ILE A 154 3.92 -16.96 -11.99
C ILE A 154 4.34 -18.44 -11.89
N GLN A 155 5.62 -18.74 -12.12
CA GLN A 155 6.10 -20.12 -12.06
C GLN A 155 5.97 -20.72 -10.66
N ASP A 156 6.41 -20.00 -9.60
CA ASP A 156 6.28 -20.48 -8.23
C ASP A 156 4.81 -20.66 -7.80
N VAL A 157 3.92 -19.78 -8.29
CA VAL A 157 2.48 -19.94 -8.04
C VAL A 157 1.94 -21.16 -8.78
N MET A 158 2.31 -21.38 -10.04
CA MET A 158 1.87 -22.53 -10.82
C MET A 158 2.41 -23.86 -10.27
N ASP A 159 3.64 -23.90 -9.74
CA ASP A 159 4.19 -25.11 -9.09
C ASP A 159 3.40 -25.52 -7.84
N SER A 160 2.78 -24.55 -7.17
CA SER A 160 1.89 -24.78 -6.03
C SER A 160 0.41 -24.94 -6.41
N ALA A 161 0.06 -24.82 -7.69
CA ALA A 161 -1.31 -24.94 -8.15
C ALA A 161 -1.77 -26.41 -8.19
N PRO A 162 -3.07 -26.69 -8.05
CA PRO A 162 -3.55 -28.06 -8.18
C PRO A 162 -3.46 -28.51 -9.64
N ARG A 163 -3.26 -29.83 -9.83
CA ARG A 163 -3.03 -30.44 -11.15
C ARG A 163 -4.08 -30.09 -12.22
N ASN A 164 -5.30 -29.75 -11.80
CA ASN A 164 -6.40 -29.36 -12.69
C ASN A 164 -6.25 -27.97 -13.33
N TRP A 165 -5.26 -27.17 -12.97
CA TRP A 165 -4.97 -25.87 -13.62
C TRP A 165 -3.88 -25.97 -14.71
N HIS A 166 -3.23 -27.13 -14.84
CA HIS A 166 -2.22 -27.38 -15.87
C HIS A 166 -2.82 -28.01 -17.15
N THR A 167 -4.15 -28.15 -17.22
CA THR A 167 -4.90 -28.72 -18.34
C THR A 167 -5.84 -27.67 -18.91
#